data_AF-A0A514ZZI3-F1
#
_entry.id   AF-A0A514ZZI3-F1
#
_cell.length_a   1.000
_cell.length_b   1.000
_cell.length_c   1.000
_cell.angle_alpha   90.00
_cell.angle_beta   90.00
_cell.angle_gamma   90.00
#
_symmetry.space_group_name_H-M   'P 1'
#
loop_
_entity.id
_entity.type
_entity.pdbx_description
1 polymer ?
#
loop_
_entity_poly.entity_id
_entity_poly.type
_entity_poly.pdbx_seq_one_letter_code
_entity_poly.pdbx_strand_id
1 'polypeptide(L)'
;MKPLNLLLFTLLLVTVKAHGQITVYQDEKGQIFTTSDAYAARQTTATASYNKVTFLGSPFFTFPVWQEGKVQLDQSGKELDCQLAYNLVTSDVLCRFAGDSAVKVITPERFTINNTTFVRLQNSIAGLAYRTYFSIVHTGPTKLWMSLNNQIEPRNGAEEIKTRYYKDLNIQGIYRTKTKYYIQKGEGEPRLVNLSKKLLLDAFADQAAALEPKIPSRQLTPNDIIDVINVYDSLTVADRKSLAHLSKEELFKRTLQAKITYPGGVGKQGIYGRVYAGFDVDSQGAIKNVVILSPDNVGFGFTSEVKNALEMLATVDPAFNGKYALPVAFTYANTKEKSGAHVPINRLPDDRLGGRQLLEEVVVPYVVTTPITASREVWGYYK
;
A
#
# COMPACT_ATOMS: atom_id res chain seq x y z
N MET A 1 44.32 19.77 38.78
CA MET A 1 44.15 20.60 37.56
C MET A 1 45.21 20.17 36.55
N LYS A 2 44.80 19.59 35.41
CA LYS A 2 45.64 19.30 34.25
C LYS A 2 44.96 19.92 33.02
N PRO A 3 45.69 20.60 32.12
CA PRO A 3 45.06 21.23 30.96
C PRO A 3 44.77 20.17 29.88
N LEU A 4 43.54 20.19 29.38
CA LEU A 4 43.05 19.38 28.27
C LEU A 4 43.41 20.11 26.97
N ASN A 5 44.43 19.63 26.25
CA ASN A 5 44.77 20.13 24.92
C ASN A 5 43.76 19.58 23.89
N LEU A 6 42.88 20.46 23.40
CA LEU A 6 41.96 20.18 22.31
C LEU A 6 42.67 20.45 20.98
N LEU A 7 43.10 19.38 20.30
CA LEU A 7 43.77 19.46 18.99
C LEU A 7 42.70 19.45 17.89
N LEU A 8 42.43 20.62 17.29
CA LEU A 8 41.48 20.82 16.22
C LEU A 8 42.14 20.44 14.88
N PHE A 9 41.91 19.23 14.37
CA PHE A 9 42.33 18.82 13.03
C PHE A 9 41.31 19.32 11.99
N THR A 10 41.57 20.48 11.39
CA THR A 10 40.86 20.95 10.20
C THR A 10 41.34 20.18 8.97
N LEU A 11 40.58 19.16 8.57
CA LEU A 11 40.80 18.38 7.34
C LEU A 11 40.36 19.22 6.12
N LEU A 12 41.31 19.92 5.50
CA LEU A 12 41.12 20.57 4.19
C LEU A 12 41.00 19.50 3.09
N LEU A 13 39.77 19.09 2.78
CA LEU A 13 39.46 18.28 1.60
C LEU A 13 39.60 19.12 0.34
N VAL A 14 40.81 19.17 -0.22
CA VAL A 14 41.05 19.70 -1.57
C VAL A 14 40.41 18.73 -2.56
N THR A 15 39.23 19.07 -3.07
CA THR A 15 38.54 18.31 -4.13
C THR A 15 39.22 18.61 -5.47
N VAL A 16 40.22 17.81 -5.83
CA VAL A 16 40.81 17.86 -7.16
C VAL A 16 39.75 17.41 -8.17
N LYS A 17 39.22 18.34 -8.97
CA LYS A 17 38.29 18.05 -10.07
C LYS A 17 39.03 17.31 -11.18
N ALA A 18 39.13 15.99 -11.08
CA ALA A 18 39.53 15.15 -12.19
C ALA A 18 38.44 15.22 -13.27
N HIS A 19 38.80 15.69 -14.47
CA HIS A 19 37.89 15.71 -15.61
C HIS A 19 37.99 14.33 -16.26
N GLY A 20 36.95 13.50 -16.07
CA GLY A 20 36.85 12.19 -16.67
C GLY A 20 35.80 12.17 -17.78
N GLN A 21 36.09 11.57 -18.92
CA GLN A 21 35.09 11.30 -19.96
C GLN A 21 34.67 9.84 -19.88
N ILE A 22 33.36 9.59 -19.77
CA ILE A 22 32.78 8.25 -19.82
C ILE A 22 32.18 8.05 -21.21
N THR A 23 32.61 6.99 -21.90
CA THR A 23 32.06 6.60 -23.20
C THR A 23 31.55 5.18 -23.12
N VAL A 24 30.29 4.97 -23.50
CA VAL A 24 29.68 3.64 -23.61
C VAL A 24 29.51 3.33 -25.08
N TYR A 25 30.02 2.19 -25.52
CA TYR A 25 29.94 1.76 -26.92
C TYR A 25 29.64 0.26 -26.99
N GLN A 26 29.15 -0.18 -28.14
CA GLN A 26 28.93 -1.58 -28.47
C GLN A 26 29.89 -1.96 -29.60
N ASP A 27 30.58 -3.08 -29.46
CA ASP A 27 31.47 -3.57 -30.50
C ASP A 27 30.71 -4.33 -31.60
N GLU A 28 31.44 -4.80 -32.61
CA GLU A 28 30.89 -5.54 -33.75
C GLU A 28 30.24 -6.88 -33.34
N LYS A 29 30.56 -7.42 -32.16
CA LYS A 29 29.98 -8.65 -31.62
C LYS A 29 28.77 -8.39 -30.73
N GLY A 30 28.33 -7.14 -30.61
CA GLY A 30 27.22 -6.73 -29.78
C GLY A 30 27.58 -6.59 -28.28
N GLN A 31 28.87 -6.67 -27.92
CA GLN A 31 29.31 -6.53 -26.54
C GLN A 31 29.44 -5.06 -26.15
N ILE A 32 28.84 -4.70 -25.01
CA ILE A 32 28.84 -3.33 -24.51
C ILE A 32 30.05 -3.12 -23.60
N PHE A 33 30.76 -2.02 -23.81
CA PHE A 33 31.89 -1.59 -23.01
C PHE A 33 31.69 -0.16 -22.52
N THR A 34 32.26 0.14 -21.37
CA THR A 34 32.37 1.50 -20.84
C THR A 34 33.83 1.84 -20.62
N THR A 35 34.32 2.90 -21.27
CA THR A 35 35.65 3.45 -21.01
C THR A 35 35.56 4.71 -20.18
N SER A 36 36.41 4.82 -19.17
CA SER A 36 36.63 6.03 -18.39
C SER A 36 38.03 6.54 -18.69
N ASP A 37 38.10 7.70 -19.33
CA ASP A 37 39.33 8.41 -19.65
C ASP A 37 39.60 9.43 -18.54
N ALA A 38 40.66 9.24 -17.76
CA ALA A 38 41.06 10.18 -16.71
C ALA A 38 42.39 10.86 -17.07
N TYR A 39 42.38 12.19 -17.03
CA TYR A 39 43.58 13.00 -17.21
C TYR A 39 44.04 13.51 -15.83
N ALA A 40 45.21 13.08 -15.37
CA ALA A 40 45.76 13.63 -14.14
C ALA A 40 46.09 15.12 -14.33
N ALA A 41 45.80 15.94 -13.32
CA ALA A 41 46.19 17.34 -13.33
C ALA A 41 47.71 17.44 -13.50
N ARG A 42 48.17 18.36 -14.37
CA ARG A 42 49.60 18.60 -14.63
C ARG A 42 50.34 18.80 -13.31
N GLN A 43 51.18 17.84 -12.92
CA GLN A 43 52.32 18.15 -12.07
C GLN A 43 53.29 18.95 -12.93
N THR A 44 53.84 20.02 -12.37
CA THR A 44 54.41 21.22 -13.01
C THR A 44 55.51 21.03 -14.07
N THR A 45 55.92 19.80 -14.38
CA THR A 45 57.04 19.51 -15.28
C THR A 45 56.87 18.26 -16.17
N ALA A 46 55.72 17.56 -16.16
CA ALA A 46 55.54 16.33 -16.94
C ALA A 46 54.27 16.35 -17.83
N THR A 47 54.33 15.64 -18.96
CA THR A 47 53.18 15.31 -19.81
C THR A 47 52.05 14.74 -18.95
N ALA A 48 50.83 15.24 -19.11
CA ALA A 48 49.68 14.78 -18.34
C ALA A 48 49.54 13.25 -18.49
N SER A 49 49.52 12.52 -17.38
CA SER A 49 49.30 11.09 -17.43
C SER A 49 47.86 10.82 -17.86
N TYR A 50 47.73 10.12 -18.98
CA TYR A 50 46.46 9.64 -19.51
C TYR A 50 46.25 8.21 -19.01
N ASN A 51 45.16 7.99 -18.28
CA ASN A 51 44.77 6.67 -17.84
C ASN A 51 43.39 6.33 -18.42
N LYS A 52 43.34 5.28 -19.25
CA LYS A 52 42.11 4.72 -19.78
C LYS A 52 41.80 3.42 -19.07
N VAL A 53 40.64 3.35 -18.46
CA VAL A 53 40.12 2.14 -17.85
C VAL A 53 38.87 1.68 -18.59
N THR A 54 38.82 0.40 -18.94
CA THR A 54 37.64 -0.20 -19.58
C THR A 54 36.93 -1.15 -18.63
N PHE A 55 35.60 -1.10 -18.65
CA PHE A 55 34.72 -2.03 -17.96
C PHE A 55 33.81 -2.71 -18.98
N LEU A 56 33.50 -3.98 -18.73
CA LEU A 56 32.49 -4.69 -19.47
C LEU A 56 31.09 -4.30 -18.97
N GLY A 57 30.15 -4.03 -19.89
CA GLY A 57 28.81 -3.55 -19.59
C GLY A 57 28.69 -2.03 -19.54
N SER A 58 27.57 -1.54 -18.99
CA SER A 58 27.20 -0.12 -18.92
C SER A 58 26.83 0.26 -17.48
N PRO A 59 27.17 1.46 -17.00
CA PRO A 59 26.63 1.99 -15.75
C PRO A 59 25.16 2.43 -15.90
N PHE A 60 24.63 2.52 -17.13
CA PHE A 60 23.27 2.99 -17.41
C PHE A 60 22.26 1.85 -17.55
N PHE A 61 20.98 2.16 -17.32
CA PHE A 61 19.86 1.23 -17.42
C PHE A 61 19.68 0.61 -18.81
N THR A 62 19.95 1.37 -19.87
CA THR A 62 19.77 0.93 -21.27
C THR A 62 21.01 1.16 -22.11
N PHE A 63 21.10 0.44 -23.23
CA PHE A 63 21.94 0.75 -24.36
C PHE A 63 21.08 0.79 -25.64
N PRO A 64 21.18 1.83 -26.50
CA PRO A 64 22.00 3.03 -26.34
C PRO A 64 21.63 3.84 -25.09
N VAL A 65 22.60 4.63 -24.59
CA VAL A 65 22.50 5.32 -23.29
C VAL A 65 21.36 6.34 -23.26
N TRP A 66 21.17 7.07 -24.35
CA TRP A 66 20.13 8.08 -24.50
C TRP A 66 18.91 7.46 -25.17
N GLN A 67 17.78 7.52 -24.50
CA GLN A 67 16.49 6.99 -24.97
C GLN A 67 15.43 8.07 -24.84
N GLU A 68 14.49 8.13 -25.78
CA GLU A 68 13.31 8.98 -25.60
C GLU A 68 12.51 8.54 -24.38
N GLY A 69 12.06 9.52 -23.60
CA GLY A 69 11.29 9.26 -22.39
C GLY A 69 10.61 10.50 -21.84
N LYS A 70 9.96 10.31 -20.70
CA LYS A 70 9.17 11.36 -20.04
C LYS A 70 9.63 11.55 -18.61
N VAL A 71 9.59 12.79 -18.13
CA VAL A 71 9.91 13.14 -16.74
C VAL A 71 8.81 14.00 -16.13
N GLN A 72 8.55 13.80 -14.85
CA GLN A 72 7.74 14.67 -14.02
C GLN A 72 8.62 15.15 -12.85
N LEU A 73 8.81 16.46 -12.72
CA LEU A 73 9.75 17.01 -11.71
C LEU A 73 9.15 17.07 -10.30
N ASP A 74 7.84 17.26 -10.19
CA ASP A 74 7.09 17.30 -8.94
C ASP A 74 5.75 16.54 -9.09
N GLN A 75 5.05 16.29 -7.98
CA GLN A 75 3.82 15.48 -7.95
C GLN A 75 2.67 16.08 -8.78
N SER A 76 2.59 17.41 -8.85
CA SER A 76 1.60 18.17 -9.60
C SER A 76 2.05 18.56 -11.02
N GLY A 77 3.32 18.30 -11.33
CA GLY A 77 4.00 18.86 -12.47
C GLY A 77 3.54 18.23 -13.77
N LYS A 78 3.71 18.97 -14.87
CA LYS A 78 3.48 18.44 -16.21
C LYS A 78 4.58 17.45 -16.58
N GLU A 79 4.22 16.42 -17.34
CA GLU A 79 5.21 15.55 -17.99
C GLU A 79 5.94 16.30 -19.10
N LEU A 80 7.26 16.17 -19.12
CA LEU A 80 8.15 16.76 -20.12
C LEU A 80 8.83 15.63 -20.90
N ASP A 81 8.82 15.73 -22.22
CA ASP A 81 9.57 14.81 -23.08
C ASP A 81 11.04 15.21 -23.10
N CYS A 82 11.94 14.23 -22.94
CA CYS A 82 13.37 14.42 -23.14
C CYS A 82 14.11 13.11 -23.40
N GLN A 83 15.35 13.20 -23.91
CA GLN A 83 16.22 12.04 -23.97
C GLN A 83 16.82 11.78 -22.59
N LEU A 84 16.57 10.58 -22.08
CA LEU A 84 16.96 10.16 -20.76
C LEU A 84 18.13 9.18 -20.79
N ALA A 85 18.98 9.30 -19.78
CA ALA A 85 19.95 8.30 -19.38
C ALA A 85 19.85 8.12 -17.87
N TYR A 86 19.59 6.90 -17.41
CA TYR A 86 19.50 6.59 -15.98
C TYR A 86 20.76 5.83 -15.52
N ASN A 87 21.60 6.47 -14.71
CA ASN A 87 22.83 5.89 -14.20
C ASN A 87 22.53 5.03 -12.97
N LEU A 88 22.64 3.72 -13.11
CA LEU A 88 22.34 2.74 -12.06
C LEU A 88 23.44 2.65 -10.99
N VAL A 89 24.60 3.28 -11.18
CA VAL A 89 25.68 3.33 -10.17
C VAL A 89 25.47 4.50 -9.20
N THR A 90 25.14 5.68 -9.74
CA THR A 90 24.96 6.91 -8.95
C THR A 90 23.49 7.20 -8.62
N SER A 91 22.55 6.48 -9.24
CA SER A 91 21.11 6.78 -9.21
C SER A 91 20.74 8.15 -9.80
N ASP A 92 21.61 8.74 -10.64
CA ASP A 92 21.35 10.00 -11.32
C ASP A 92 20.50 9.79 -12.58
N VAL A 93 19.54 10.68 -12.78
CA VAL A 93 18.76 10.77 -14.02
C VAL A 93 19.30 11.95 -14.82
N LEU A 94 19.85 11.68 -15.99
CA LEU A 94 20.30 12.71 -16.92
C LEU A 94 19.26 12.91 -18.02
N CYS A 95 19.05 14.15 -18.43
CA CYS A 95 18.04 14.54 -19.40
C CYS A 95 18.62 15.56 -20.39
N ARG A 96 18.32 15.37 -21.68
CA ARG A 96 18.56 16.33 -22.77
C ARG A 96 17.21 16.77 -23.33
N PHE A 97 16.83 18.01 -23.07
CA PHE A 97 15.58 18.57 -23.57
C PHE A 97 15.71 18.92 -25.06
N ALA A 98 14.60 18.84 -25.79
CA ALA A 98 14.56 19.23 -27.19
C ALA A 98 15.09 20.67 -27.37
N GLY A 99 16.06 20.85 -28.27
CA GLY A 99 16.70 22.14 -28.54
C GLY A 99 17.84 22.53 -27.58
N ASP A 100 18.09 21.75 -26.52
CA ASP A 100 19.23 21.96 -25.62
C ASP A 100 20.32 20.91 -25.87
N SER A 101 21.54 21.37 -26.16
CA SER A 101 22.70 20.47 -26.32
C SER A 101 23.32 20.07 -24.98
N ALA A 102 22.99 20.78 -23.90
CA ALA A 102 23.54 20.53 -22.57
C ALA A 102 22.82 19.36 -21.89
N VAL A 103 23.61 18.45 -21.33
CA VAL A 103 23.12 17.39 -20.44
C VAL A 103 22.84 17.99 -19.07
N LYS A 104 21.64 17.76 -18.54
CA LYS A 104 21.27 18.17 -17.18
C LYS A 104 21.07 16.95 -16.29
N VAL A 105 21.65 16.97 -15.10
CA VAL A 105 21.29 16.03 -14.02
C VAL A 105 20.04 16.56 -13.35
N ILE A 106 18.97 15.77 -13.34
CA ILE A 106 17.67 16.14 -12.80
C ILE A 106 17.26 15.18 -11.69
N THR A 107 16.29 15.61 -10.89
CA THR A 107 15.76 14.83 -9.76
C THR A 107 14.24 14.69 -9.89
N PRO A 108 13.75 13.98 -10.91
CA PRO A 108 12.32 13.82 -11.12
C PRO A 108 11.65 13.12 -9.94
N GLU A 109 10.36 13.38 -9.76
CA GLU A 109 9.48 12.57 -8.92
C GLU A 109 9.19 11.22 -9.61
N ARG A 110 8.98 11.26 -10.93
CA ARG A 110 8.84 10.06 -11.77
C ARG A 110 9.41 10.26 -13.15
N PHE A 111 9.86 9.19 -13.78
CA PHE A 111 10.27 9.19 -15.19
C PHE A 111 9.99 7.86 -15.86
N THR A 112 9.88 7.85 -17.18
CA THR A 112 9.61 6.64 -17.97
C THR A 112 10.63 6.48 -19.08
N ILE A 113 11.28 5.31 -19.14
CA ILE A 113 12.23 4.92 -20.21
C ILE A 113 11.87 3.51 -20.64
N ASN A 114 11.75 3.27 -21.96
CA ASN A 114 11.41 1.95 -22.52
C ASN A 114 10.18 1.31 -21.85
N ASN A 115 9.09 2.07 -21.73
CA ASN A 115 7.84 1.71 -21.05
C ASN A 115 7.97 1.31 -19.57
N THR A 116 9.15 1.48 -18.97
CA THR A 116 9.37 1.26 -17.54
C THR A 116 9.27 2.59 -16.82
N THR A 117 8.27 2.73 -15.95
CA THR A 117 8.11 3.92 -15.11
C THR A 117 8.84 3.72 -13.79
N PHE A 118 9.71 4.67 -13.47
CA PHE A 118 10.46 4.77 -12.23
C PHE A 118 9.90 5.90 -11.39
N VAL A 119 9.70 5.64 -10.10
CA VAL A 119 9.19 6.59 -9.11
C VAL A 119 10.24 6.77 -8.02
N ARG A 120 10.49 8.02 -7.64
CA ARG A 120 11.37 8.36 -6.53
C ARG A 120 10.66 8.04 -5.22
N LEU A 121 11.28 7.22 -4.38
CA LEU A 121 10.85 7.07 -3.00
C LEU A 121 11.88 7.74 -2.10
N GLN A 122 11.43 8.69 -1.29
CA GLN A 122 12.29 9.40 -0.36
C GLN A 122 12.60 8.49 0.82
N ASN A 123 13.85 8.05 0.90
CA ASN A 123 14.34 7.27 2.03
C ASN A 123 15.37 8.09 2.81
N SER A 124 15.37 7.94 4.12
CA SER A 124 16.44 8.47 4.98
C SER A 124 16.99 7.34 5.82
N ILE A 125 18.32 7.18 5.82
CA ILE A 125 19.01 6.29 6.76
C ILE A 125 19.97 7.18 7.54
N ALA A 126 19.87 7.15 8.87
CA ALA A 126 20.73 7.93 9.76
C ALA A 126 20.76 9.45 9.43
N GLY A 127 19.63 10.01 9.00
CA GLY A 127 19.52 11.43 8.63
C GLY A 127 20.10 11.78 7.25
N LEU A 128 20.73 10.84 6.55
CA LEU A 128 21.18 11.01 5.17
C LEU A 128 20.05 10.67 4.22
N ALA A 129 19.55 11.67 3.50
CA ALA A 129 18.61 11.47 2.41
C ALA A 129 19.36 10.89 1.21
N TYR A 130 19.02 9.66 0.82
CA TYR A 130 19.47 9.09 -0.44
C TYR A 130 18.28 8.88 -1.37
N ARG A 131 18.55 9.03 -2.66
CA ARG A 131 17.54 8.98 -3.71
C ARG A 131 17.61 7.60 -4.34
N THR A 132 16.51 6.86 -4.27
CA THR A 132 16.39 5.59 -4.98
C THR A 132 15.12 5.62 -5.80
N TYR A 133 15.26 5.26 -7.07
CA TYR A 133 14.13 5.11 -7.95
C TYR A 133 13.73 3.64 -8.02
N PHE A 134 12.42 3.42 -7.99
CA PHE A 134 11.81 2.11 -8.03
C PHE A 134 10.89 2.04 -9.24
N SER A 135 10.97 0.96 -10.00
CA SER A 135 9.94 0.66 -10.99
C SER A 135 8.80 -0.11 -10.37
N ILE A 136 7.57 0.21 -10.76
CA ILE A 136 6.38 -0.51 -10.31
C ILE A 136 6.25 -1.78 -11.15
N VAL A 137 6.31 -2.94 -10.51
CA VAL A 137 6.14 -4.26 -11.16
C VAL A 137 4.69 -4.71 -11.10
N HIS A 138 4.01 -4.40 -9.98
CA HIS A 138 2.59 -4.70 -9.79
C HIS A 138 1.90 -3.59 -9.02
N THR A 139 0.69 -3.24 -9.46
CA THR A 139 -0.15 -2.19 -8.87
C THR A 139 -1.42 -2.81 -8.30
N GLY A 140 -1.68 -2.56 -7.02
CA GLY A 140 -2.85 -3.03 -6.29
C GLY A 140 -2.87 -2.45 -4.88
N PRO A 141 -3.79 -2.92 -4.00
CA PRO A 141 -3.74 -2.65 -2.57
C PRO A 141 -2.39 -2.99 -1.94
N THR A 142 -1.75 -4.05 -2.43
CA THR A 142 -0.34 -4.35 -2.18
C THR A 142 0.48 -4.11 -3.45
N LYS A 143 1.50 -3.26 -3.37
CA LYS A 143 2.37 -2.93 -4.51
C LYS A 143 3.66 -3.77 -4.47
N LEU A 144 4.12 -4.17 -5.64
CA LEU A 144 5.46 -4.76 -5.83
C LEU A 144 6.35 -3.75 -6.52
N TRP A 145 7.41 -3.35 -5.84
CA TRP A 145 8.43 -2.44 -6.33
C TRP A 145 9.69 -3.20 -6.71
N MET A 146 10.41 -2.69 -7.71
CA MET A 146 11.72 -3.18 -8.12
C MET A 146 12.73 -2.04 -8.12
N SER A 147 13.88 -2.26 -7.47
CA SER A 147 15.02 -1.36 -7.50
C SER A 147 16.17 -2.02 -8.26
N LEU A 148 16.82 -1.24 -9.12
CA LEU A 148 17.96 -1.64 -9.92
C LEU A 148 19.18 -0.84 -9.46
N ASN A 149 20.31 -1.51 -9.29
CA ASN A 149 21.59 -0.88 -8.97
C ASN A 149 22.72 -1.60 -9.70
N ASN A 150 23.69 -0.86 -10.23
CA ASN A 150 24.88 -1.46 -10.83
C ASN A 150 26.05 -1.46 -9.84
N GLN A 151 26.79 -2.56 -9.82
CA GLN A 151 28.05 -2.67 -9.08
C GLN A 151 29.14 -3.17 -10.02
N ILE A 152 30.35 -2.65 -9.82
CA ILE A 152 31.54 -3.17 -10.49
C ILE A 152 32.01 -4.39 -9.72
N GLU A 153 32.11 -5.52 -10.40
CA GLU A 153 32.60 -6.76 -9.83
C GLU A 153 33.81 -7.26 -10.62
N PRO A 154 34.69 -8.07 -9.99
CA PRO A 154 35.74 -8.76 -10.71
C PRO A 154 35.11 -9.73 -11.73
N ARG A 155 35.83 -9.95 -12.84
CA ARG A 155 35.45 -10.95 -13.83
C ARG A 155 35.66 -12.34 -13.27
N ASN A 156 34.77 -13.27 -13.60
CA ASN A 156 35.02 -14.70 -13.33
C ASN A 156 35.89 -15.33 -14.44
N GLY A 157 36.42 -16.54 -14.20
CA GLY A 157 37.33 -17.18 -15.16
C GLY A 157 36.74 -17.39 -16.56
N ALA A 158 35.43 -17.65 -16.68
CA ALA A 158 34.77 -17.77 -17.97
C ALA A 158 34.71 -16.42 -18.71
N GLU A 159 34.45 -15.33 -18.00
CA GLU A 159 34.46 -13.96 -18.54
C GLU A 159 35.87 -13.52 -18.93
N GLU A 160 36.91 -13.89 -18.16
CA GLU A 160 38.30 -13.64 -18.51
C GLU A 160 38.71 -14.35 -19.81
N ILE A 161 38.36 -15.63 -19.95
CA ILE A 161 38.61 -16.40 -21.19
C ILE A 161 37.88 -15.74 -22.36
N LYS A 162 36.60 -15.39 -22.17
CA LYS A 162 35.77 -14.69 -23.16
C LYS A 162 36.21 -13.27 -23.46
N THR A 163 37.16 -12.69 -22.74
CA THR A 163 37.65 -11.33 -23.01
C THR A 163 39.13 -11.29 -23.34
N ARG A 164 39.80 -12.46 -23.39
CA ARG A 164 41.24 -12.60 -23.68
C ARG A 164 41.65 -12.08 -25.06
N TYR A 165 40.72 -12.02 -26.02
CA TYR A 165 40.98 -11.45 -27.35
C TYR A 165 41.01 -9.91 -27.36
N TYR A 166 40.53 -9.24 -26.30
CA TYR A 166 40.63 -7.79 -26.14
C TYR A 166 41.87 -7.39 -25.32
N LYS A 167 43.06 -7.82 -25.76
CA LYS A 167 44.31 -7.56 -25.01
C LYS A 167 44.58 -6.07 -24.81
N ASP A 168 44.14 -5.24 -25.75
CA ASP A 168 44.40 -3.81 -25.76
C ASP A 168 43.44 -3.00 -24.87
N LEU A 169 42.32 -3.58 -24.44
CA LEU A 169 41.27 -2.84 -23.73
C LEU A 169 41.50 -2.70 -22.22
N ASN A 170 42.51 -3.33 -21.63
CA ASN A 170 42.80 -3.27 -20.18
C ASN A 170 41.52 -3.35 -19.30
N ILE A 171 40.72 -4.40 -19.48
CA ILE A 171 39.41 -4.52 -18.83
C ILE A 171 39.59 -4.77 -17.32
N GLN A 172 39.17 -3.81 -16.49
CA GLN A 172 39.37 -3.86 -15.03
C GLN A 172 38.22 -4.54 -14.27
N GLY A 173 37.03 -4.65 -14.87
CA GLY A 173 35.87 -5.26 -14.21
C GLY A 173 34.64 -5.34 -15.10
N ILE A 174 33.53 -5.78 -14.51
CA ILE A 174 32.22 -5.86 -15.17
C ILE A 174 31.15 -5.14 -14.34
N TYR A 175 30.28 -4.39 -15.00
CA TYR A 175 29.06 -3.88 -14.39
C TYR A 175 28.03 -5.00 -14.28
N ARG A 176 27.59 -5.30 -13.06
CA ARG A 176 26.47 -6.21 -12.78
C ARG A 176 25.29 -5.46 -12.21
N THR A 177 24.14 -5.61 -12.86
CA THR A 177 22.87 -5.13 -12.34
C THR A 177 22.36 -6.06 -11.25
N LYS A 178 22.15 -5.50 -10.07
CA LYS A 178 21.49 -6.14 -8.94
C LYS A 178 20.05 -5.64 -8.88
N THR A 179 19.14 -6.60 -8.86
CA THR A 179 17.70 -6.36 -8.74
C THR A 179 17.25 -6.69 -7.33
N LYS A 180 16.53 -5.78 -6.70
CA LYS A 180 15.90 -5.96 -5.39
C LYS A 180 14.40 -5.72 -5.50
N TYR A 181 13.60 -6.54 -4.84
CA TYR A 181 12.15 -6.40 -4.82
C TYR A 181 11.67 -5.94 -3.45
N TYR A 182 10.61 -5.13 -3.43
CA TYR A 182 10.02 -4.63 -2.20
C TYR A 182 8.50 -4.73 -2.26
N ILE A 183 7.90 -5.12 -1.14
CA ILE A 183 6.45 -5.23 -1.00
C ILE A 183 5.97 -4.08 -0.14
N GLN A 184 4.98 -3.34 -0.64
CA GLN A 184 4.35 -2.24 0.08
C GLN A 184 2.87 -2.56 0.29
N LYS A 185 2.44 -2.68 1.55
CA LYS A 185 1.04 -2.95 1.91
C LYS A 185 0.32 -1.62 2.17
N GLY A 186 -0.66 -1.27 1.33
CA GLY A 186 -1.34 0.03 1.37
C GLY A 186 -0.35 1.20 1.30
N GLU A 187 -0.48 2.15 2.23
CA GLU A 187 0.41 3.30 2.37
C GLU A 187 1.60 3.05 3.31
N GLY A 188 1.81 1.81 3.76
CA GLY A 188 2.96 1.45 4.59
C GLY A 188 4.31 1.61 3.88
N GLU A 189 5.40 1.50 4.61
CA GLU A 189 6.74 1.54 4.01
C GLU A 189 7.05 0.25 3.19
N PRO A 190 7.69 0.36 2.01
CA PRO A 190 8.13 -0.80 1.25
C PRO A 190 9.16 -1.63 2.01
N ARG A 191 8.92 -2.93 2.14
CA ARG A 191 9.82 -3.88 2.80
C ARG A 191 10.58 -4.71 1.78
N LEU A 192 11.89 -4.86 1.96
CA LEU A 192 12.73 -5.68 1.09
C LEU A 192 12.27 -7.14 1.16
N VAL A 193 12.07 -7.75 -0.02
CA VAL A 193 11.77 -9.17 -0.16
C VAL A 193 12.79 -9.78 -1.10
N ASN A 194 13.62 -10.68 -0.58
CA ASN A 194 14.41 -11.55 -1.45
C ASN A 194 13.47 -12.64 -1.97
N LEU A 195 13.68 -13.11 -3.20
CA LEU A 195 12.86 -14.09 -3.92
C LEU A 195 12.87 -15.50 -3.27
N SER A 196 12.58 -15.59 -1.97
CA SER A 196 12.56 -16.78 -1.14
C SER A 196 11.24 -16.89 -0.40
N LYS A 197 10.75 -18.13 -0.25
CA LYS A 197 9.48 -18.43 0.43
C LYS A 197 9.44 -17.87 1.86
N LYS A 198 10.52 -18.02 2.62
CA LYS A 198 10.61 -17.55 4.01
C LYS A 198 10.36 -16.05 4.12
N LEU A 199 11.11 -15.24 3.36
CA LEU A 199 10.98 -13.78 3.44
C LEU A 199 9.65 -13.27 2.88
N LEU A 200 9.07 -13.99 1.92
CA LEU A 200 7.74 -13.68 1.43
C LEU A 200 6.67 -13.94 2.51
N LEU A 201 6.75 -15.06 3.22
CA LEU A 201 5.88 -15.35 4.35
C LEU A 201 6.07 -14.36 5.50
N ASP A 202 7.30 -13.94 5.79
CA ASP A 202 7.58 -12.91 6.80
C ASP A 202 6.95 -11.55 6.40
N ALA A 203 6.97 -11.19 5.11
CA ALA A 203 6.33 -9.96 4.61
C ALA A 203 4.79 -10.01 4.74
N PHE A 204 4.21 -11.21 4.67
CA PHE A 204 2.78 -11.48 4.81
C PHE A 204 2.45 -12.27 6.08
N ALA A 205 3.13 -11.98 7.19
CA ALA A 205 2.99 -12.71 8.44
C ALA A 205 1.53 -12.82 8.92
N ASP A 206 0.70 -11.81 8.62
CA ASP A 206 -0.74 -11.77 8.93
C ASP A 206 -1.59 -12.80 8.18
N GLN A 207 -1.10 -13.35 7.07
CA GLN A 207 -1.78 -14.36 6.25
C GLN A 207 -0.87 -15.56 5.93
N ALA A 208 0.23 -15.75 6.68
CA ALA A 208 1.27 -16.70 6.34
C ALA A 208 0.76 -18.14 6.21
N ALA A 209 -0.10 -18.59 7.13
CA ALA A 209 -0.67 -19.94 7.11
C ALA A 209 -1.52 -20.22 5.86
N ALA A 210 -2.27 -19.22 5.37
CA ALA A 210 -3.10 -19.35 4.18
C ALA A 210 -2.29 -19.28 2.87
N LEU A 211 -1.15 -18.59 2.90
CA LEU A 211 -0.25 -18.41 1.74
C LEU A 211 0.78 -19.53 1.62
N GLU A 212 1.24 -20.12 2.72
CA GLU A 212 2.28 -21.15 2.72
C GLU A 212 2.08 -22.29 1.71
N PRO A 213 0.88 -22.91 1.58
CA PRO A 213 0.67 -23.98 0.60
C PRO A 213 0.66 -23.48 -0.85
N LYS A 214 0.48 -22.17 -1.07
CA LYS A 214 0.38 -21.55 -2.40
C LYS A 214 1.74 -21.06 -2.92
N ILE A 215 2.75 -20.98 -2.06
CA ILE A 215 4.10 -20.53 -2.45
C ILE A 215 4.96 -21.74 -2.85
N PRO A 216 5.48 -21.79 -4.09
CA PRO A 216 6.37 -22.85 -4.55
C PRO A 216 7.63 -22.99 -3.68
N SER A 217 8.14 -24.22 -3.53
CA SER A 217 9.40 -24.48 -2.82
C SER A 217 10.65 -24.21 -3.67
N ARG A 218 10.50 -23.97 -4.98
CA ARG A 218 11.60 -23.60 -5.90
C ARG A 218 12.00 -22.13 -5.70
N GLN A 219 13.09 -21.71 -6.36
CA GLN A 219 13.43 -20.30 -6.45
C GLN A 219 12.26 -19.51 -7.06
N LEU A 220 11.86 -18.45 -6.38
CA LEU A 220 10.73 -17.63 -6.80
C LEU A 220 11.15 -16.71 -7.93
N THR A 221 10.23 -16.50 -8.86
CA THR A 221 10.28 -15.52 -9.93
C THR A 221 9.44 -14.29 -9.55
N PRO A 222 9.58 -13.16 -10.26
CA PRO A 222 8.70 -12.01 -10.05
C PRO A 222 7.21 -12.36 -10.22
N ASN A 223 6.86 -13.23 -11.18
CA ASN A 223 5.48 -13.65 -11.40
C ASN A 223 4.93 -14.45 -10.22
N ASP A 224 5.75 -15.33 -9.61
CA ASP A 224 5.31 -16.06 -8.41
C ASP A 224 4.96 -15.09 -7.25
N ILE A 225 5.70 -13.99 -7.12
CA ILE A 225 5.41 -12.97 -6.10
C ILE A 225 4.10 -12.24 -6.43
N ILE A 226 3.87 -11.89 -7.70
CA ILE A 226 2.63 -11.26 -8.14
C ILE A 226 1.43 -12.17 -7.84
N ASP A 227 1.53 -13.46 -8.13
CA ASP A 227 0.46 -14.41 -7.85
C ASP A 227 0.16 -14.51 -6.35
N VAL A 228 1.20 -14.53 -5.51
CA VAL A 228 1.05 -14.53 -4.05
C VAL A 228 0.43 -13.23 -3.54
N ILE A 229 0.83 -12.07 -4.09
CA ILE A 229 0.23 -10.76 -3.79
C ILE A 229 -1.26 -10.76 -4.12
N ASN A 230 -1.64 -11.24 -5.31
CA ASN A 230 -3.04 -11.30 -5.73
C ASN A 230 -3.87 -12.16 -4.77
N VAL A 231 -3.32 -13.29 -4.33
CA VAL A 231 -3.98 -14.13 -3.31
C VAL A 231 -4.09 -13.39 -1.98
N TYR A 232 -3.02 -12.77 -1.50
CA TYR A 232 -3.02 -11.99 -0.25
C TYR A 232 -4.08 -10.88 -0.27
N ASP A 233 -4.14 -10.11 -1.35
CA ASP A 233 -5.12 -9.03 -1.52
C ASP A 233 -6.55 -9.59 -1.51
N SER A 234 -6.79 -10.77 -2.09
CA SER A 234 -8.10 -11.43 -2.01
C SER A 234 -8.49 -11.85 -0.57
N LEU A 235 -7.53 -12.36 0.21
CA LEU A 235 -7.73 -12.77 1.61
C LEU A 235 -7.98 -11.55 2.51
N THR A 236 -7.21 -10.49 2.35
CA THR A 236 -7.38 -9.26 3.14
C THR A 236 -8.66 -8.53 2.82
N VAL A 237 -9.17 -8.58 1.59
CA VAL A 237 -10.51 -8.06 1.26
C VAL A 237 -11.60 -8.86 1.98
N ALA A 238 -11.48 -10.19 2.02
CA ALA A 238 -12.42 -11.04 2.77
C ALA A 238 -12.36 -10.76 4.28
N ASP A 239 -11.16 -10.60 4.84
CA ASP A 239 -10.96 -10.28 6.26
C ASP A 239 -11.40 -8.86 6.62
N ARG A 240 -11.16 -7.86 5.76
CA ARG A 240 -11.69 -6.50 5.99
C ARG A 240 -13.21 -6.48 5.98
N LYS A 241 -13.86 -7.26 5.11
CA LYS A 241 -15.32 -7.44 5.16
C LYS A 241 -15.78 -8.12 6.46
N SER A 242 -14.92 -8.91 7.11
CA SER A 242 -15.24 -9.60 8.36
C SER A 242 -14.85 -8.83 9.65
N LEU A 243 -13.86 -7.92 9.55
CA LEU A 243 -13.33 -7.05 10.61
C LEU A 243 -14.00 -5.66 10.68
N ALA A 244 -14.39 -5.06 9.54
CA ALA A 244 -15.16 -3.82 9.50
C ALA A 244 -16.65 -4.06 9.81
N HIS A 245 -16.92 -4.93 10.78
CA HIS A 245 -18.29 -5.20 11.21
C HIS A 245 -18.53 -4.36 12.45
N LEU A 246 -19.09 -3.16 12.24
CA LEU A 246 -19.47 -2.19 13.29
C LEU A 246 -20.21 -2.86 14.46
N SER A 247 -20.88 -4.00 14.23
CA SER A 247 -21.60 -4.73 15.28
C SER A 247 -20.72 -5.54 16.25
N LYS A 248 -19.44 -5.76 15.93
CA LYS A 248 -18.45 -6.35 16.85
C LYS A 248 -17.79 -5.31 17.76
N GLU A 249 -18.06 -4.03 17.54
CA GLU A 249 -17.54 -2.96 18.38
C GLU A 249 -18.42 -2.86 19.63
N GLU A 250 -17.87 -3.28 20.76
CA GLU A 250 -18.59 -3.43 22.03
C GLU A 250 -19.12 -2.08 22.54
N LEU A 251 -18.40 -0.96 22.31
CA LEU A 251 -18.83 0.37 22.74
C LEU A 251 -20.05 0.84 21.94
N PHE A 252 -20.04 0.66 20.62
CA PHE A 252 -21.15 0.97 19.73
C PHE A 252 -22.39 0.19 20.16
N LYS A 253 -22.26 -1.12 20.35
CA LYS A 253 -23.36 -2.00 20.77
C LYS A 253 -23.95 -1.56 22.11
N ARG A 254 -23.11 -1.32 23.12
CA ARG A 254 -23.55 -0.87 24.45
C ARG A 254 -24.19 0.51 24.42
N THR A 255 -23.60 1.45 23.69
CA THR A 255 -24.10 2.82 23.60
C THR A 255 -25.44 2.87 22.89
N LEU A 256 -25.58 2.09 21.81
CA LEU A 256 -26.82 1.96 21.07
C LEU A 256 -27.90 1.27 21.90
N GLN A 257 -27.59 0.15 22.57
CA GLN A 257 -28.51 -0.54 23.48
C GLN A 257 -29.00 0.37 24.61
N ALA A 258 -28.13 1.21 25.16
CA ALA A 258 -28.49 2.16 26.21
C ALA A 258 -29.38 3.32 25.72
N LYS A 259 -29.40 3.60 24.40
CA LYS A 259 -30.18 4.69 23.81
C LYS A 259 -31.55 4.24 23.28
N ILE A 260 -31.71 2.96 22.92
CA ILE A 260 -32.99 2.45 22.43
C ILE A 260 -33.87 2.07 23.61
N THR A 261 -34.98 2.78 23.77
CA THR A 261 -35.95 2.49 24.83
C THR A 261 -37.12 1.71 24.24
N TYR A 262 -37.64 0.74 25.00
CA TYR A 262 -38.89 0.08 24.63
C TYR A 262 -40.07 1.05 24.79
N PRO A 263 -40.88 1.31 23.75
CA PRO A 263 -42.02 2.25 23.86
C PRO A 263 -43.00 1.84 24.97
N GLY A 264 -43.13 2.70 26.00
CA GLY A 264 -43.73 2.32 27.28
C GLY A 264 -45.23 1.93 27.24
N GLY A 265 -45.98 2.45 26.27
CA GLY A 265 -47.39 2.07 26.07
C GLY A 265 -47.58 0.73 25.36
N VAL A 266 -46.58 0.31 24.58
CA VAL A 266 -46.67 -0.81 23.63
C VAL A 266 -46.32 -2.13 24.30
N GLY A 267 -45.29 -2.14 25.16
CA GLY A 267 -44.92 -3.32 25.92
C GLY A 267 -46.03 -3.79 26.87
N LYS A 268 -46.81 -2.86 27.44
CA LYS A 268 -47.99 -3.16 28.28
C LYS A 268 -49.16 -3.78 27.51
N GLN A 269 -49.12 -3.75 26.19
CA GLN A 269 -50.14 -4.35 25.32
C GLN A 269 -49.66 -5.70 24.74
N GLY A 270 -48.49 -6.22 25.16
CA GLY A 270 -47.92 -7.45 24.61
C GLY A 270 -47.49 -7.33 23.15
N ILE A 271 -47.26 -6.11 22.67
CA ILE A 271 -46.90 -5.84 21.28
C ILE A 271 -45.37 -5.83 21.16
N TYR A 272 -44.84 -6.63 20.25
CA TYR A 272 -43.41 -6.76 19.98
C TYR A 272 -43.14 -6.72 18.47
N GLY A 273 -41.90 -6.52 18.04
CA GLY A 273 -41.61 -6.37 16.61
C GLY A 273 -40.14 -6.15 16.30
N ARG A 274 -39.83 -6.15 15.00
CA ARG A 274 -38.47 -5.91 14.48
C ARG A 274 -38.46 -4.67 13.61
N VAL A 275 -37.42 -3.87 13.77
CA VAL A 275 -37.14 -2.71 12.91
C VAL A 275 -35.81 -2.94 12.21
N TYR A 276 -35.76 -2.63 10.93
CA TYR A 276 -34.50 -2.55 10.19
C TYR A 276 -34.23 -1.10 9.85
N ALA A 277 -33.14 -0.54 10.36
CA ALA A 277 -32.69 0.81 10.05
C ALA A 277 -31.45 0.77 9.16
N GLY A 278 -31.45 1.53 8.06
CA GLY A 278 -30.30 1.75 7.20
C GLY A 278 -29.64 3.08 7.53
N PHE A 279 -28.31 3.14 7.49
CA PHE A 279 -27.56 4.39 7.70
C PHE A 279 -26.17 4.32 7.04
N ASP A 280 -25.52 5.46 6.94
CA ASP A 280 -24.16 5.60 6.41
C ASP A 280 -23.22 6.11 7.51
N VAL A 281 -21.98 5.63 7.53
CA VAL A 281 -20.88 6.17 8.33
C VAL A 281 -19.92 6.90 7.39
N ASP A 282 -19.72 8.20 7.61
CA ASP A 282 -18.86 9.01 6.75
C ASP A 282 -17.35 8.86 7.08
N SER A 283 -16.48 9.59 6.37
CA SER A 283 -15.02 9.48 6.52
C SER A 283 -14.50 10.07 7.83
N GLN A 284 -15.37 10.70 8.63
CA GLN A 284 -15.09 11.21 9.96
C GLN A 284 -15.75 10.34 11.04
N GLY A 285 -16.37 9.22 10.66
CA GLY A 285 -17.06 8.33 11.59
C GLY A 285 -18.45 8.83 12.03
N ALA A 286 -19.02 9.85 11.39
CA ALA A 286 -20.35 10.34 11.74
C ALA A 286 -21.45 9.50 11.07
N ILE A 287 -22.49 9.15 11.84
CA ILE A 287 -23.68 8.45 11.35
C ILE A 287 -24.62 9.45 10.66
N LYS A 288 -24.98 9.18 9.41
CA LYS A 288 -25.85 10.02 8.58
C LYS A 288 -26.84 9.17 7.77
N ASN A 289 -27.80 9.84 7.12
CA ASN A 289 -28.77 9.23 6.21
C ASN A 289 -29.56 8.07 6.83
N VAL A 290 -30.00 8.23 8.09
CA VAL A 290 -30.78 7.21 8.80
C VAL A 290 -32.16 7.07 8.16
N VAL A 291 -32.47 5.87 7.67
CA VAL A 291 -33.72 5.51 7.00
C VAL A 291 -34.28 4.21 7.57
N ILE A 292 -35.59 4.04 7.57
CA ILE A 292 -36.22 2.77 7.96
C ILE A 292 -36.41 1.90 6.71
N LEU A 293 -35.91 0.67 6.76
CA LEU A 293 -35.96 -0.31 5.67
C LEU A 293 -37.13 -1.29 5.83
N SER A 294 -37.47 -1.63 7.08
CA SER A 294 -38.61 -2.48 7.42
C SER A 294 -39.94 -1.79 7.09
N PRO A 295 -41.01 -2.55 6.83
CA PRO A 295 -42.35 -1.99 6.76
C PRO A 295 -42.69 -1.17 8.01
N ASP A 296 -43.47 -0.11 7.80
CA ASP A 296 -43.88 0.79 8.86
C ASP A 296 -44.73 0.08 9.92
N ASN A 297 -44.45 0.37 11.19
CA ASN A 297 -45.23 -0.07 12.35
C ASN A 297 -45.92 1.15 13.01
N VAL A 298 -46.56 1.97 12.17
CA VAL A 298 -47.19 3.23 12.54
C VAL A 298 -48.06 3.06 13.80
N GLY A 299 -47.88 3.99 14.74
CA GLY A 299 -48.61 4.01 16.01
C GLY A 299 -47.93 3.28 17.18
N PHE A 300 -46.87 2.50 16.94
CA PHE A 300 -46.15 1.76 18.00
C PHE A 300 -44.81 2.38 18.40
N GLY A 301 -44.31 3.39 17.68
CA GLY A 301 -43.13 4.17 18.09
C GLY A 301 -41.77 3.47 17.95
N PHE A 302 -41.71 2.16 17.67
CA PHE A 302 -40.44 1.43 17.53
C PHE A 302 -39.50 2.04 16.48
N THR A 303 -40.02 2.47 15.32
CA THR A 303 -39.22 3.12 14.28
C THR A 303 -38.63 4.45 14.73
N SER A 304 -39.40 5.23 15.50
CA SER A 304 -38.96 6.52 16.04
C SER A 304 -37.84 6.33 17.07
N GLU A 305 -37.98 5.36 17.96
CA GLU A 305 -36.95 5.04 18.96
C GLU A 305 -35.62 4.64 18.31
N VAL A 306 -35.65 3.74 17.33
CA VAL A 306 -34.43 3.29 16.63
C VAL A 306 -33.79 4.43 15.85
N LYS A 307 -34.59 5.23 15.14
CA LYS A 307 -34.09 6.38 14.38
C LYS A 307 -33.43 7.41 15.29
N ASN A 308 -34.11 7.82 16.36
CA ASN A 308 -33.61 8.79 17.32
C ASN A 308 -32.31 8.30 17.98
N ALA A 309 -32.25 7.02 18.36
CA ALA A 309 -31.06 6.44 18.96
C ALA A 309 -29.84 6.52 18.03
N LEU A 310 -30.00 6.19 16.75
CA LEU A 310 -28.94 6.27 15.73
C LEU A 310 -28.50 7.71 15.45
N GLU A 311 -29.44 8.67 15.39
CA GLU A 311 -29.15 10.09 15.17
C GLU A 311 -28.44 10.74 16.36
N MET A 312 -28.62 10.20 17.58
CA MET A 312 -27.99 10.69 18.82
C MET A 312 -26.72 9.95 19.21
N LEU A 313 -26.21 9.03 18.37
CA LEU A 313 -24.96 8.35 18.63
C LEU A 313 -23.77 9.29 18.43
N ALA A 314 -22.72 9.08 19.24
CA ALA A 314 -21.44 9.73 19.03
C ALA A 314 -20.77 9.19 17.75
N THR A 315 -19.77 9.92 17.25
CA THR A 315 -18.93 9.45 16.13
C THR A 315 -18.27 8.13 16.47
N VAL A 316 -18.32 7.19 15.53
CA VAL A 316 -17.62 5.91 15.60
C VAL A 316 -16.21 6.04 15.01
N ASP A 317 -15.40 4.98 15.05
CA ASP A 317 -14.10 4.98 14.39
C ASP A 317 -14.25 5.21 12.87
N PRO A 318 -13.56 6.20 12.26
CA PRO A 318 -13.58 6.46 10.82
C PRO A 318 -13.23 5.24 9.94
N ALA A 319 -12.54 4.24 10.49
CA ALA A 319 -12.25 2.98 9.79
C ALA A 319 -13.53 2.19 9.41
N PHE A 320 -14.67 2.50 10.04
CA PHE A 320 -15.98 1.93 9.72
C PHE A 320 -16.76 2.73 8.67
N ASN A 321 -16.10 3.50 7.81
CA ASN A 321 -16.76 4.16 6.69
C ASN A 321 -17.53 3.14 5.82
N GLY A 322 -18.82 3.37 5.58
CA GLY A 322 -19.64 2.43 4.84
C GLY A 322 -21.15 2.62 4.98
N LYS A 323 -21.92 1.71 4.37
CA LYS A 323 -23.39 1.69 4.45
C LYS A 323 -23.87 0.44 5.18
N TYR A 324 -24.71 0.63 6.19
CA TYR A 324 -25.08 -0.42 7.13
C TYR A 324 -26.59 -0.58 7.27
N ALA A 325 -27.03 -1.80 7.55
CA ALA A 325 -28.39 -2.13 7.95
C ALA A 325 -28.37 -2.78 9.33
N LEU A 326 -29.11 -2.21 10.28
CA LEU A 326 -29.18 -2.66 11.66
C LEU A 326 -30.56 -3.26 11.96
N PRO A 327 -30.62 -4.57 12.30
CA PRO A 327 -31.82 -5.16 12.89
C PRO A 327 -31.91 -4.83 14.39
N VAL A 328 -33.07 -4.33 14.82
CA VAL A 328 -33.42 -4.14 16.23
C VAL A 328 -34.68 -4.96 16.53
N ALA A 329 -34.56 -5.93 17.44
CA ALA A 329 -35.67 -6.77 17.88
C ALA A 329 -36.16 -6.32 19.25
N PHE A 330 -37.38 -5.81 19.29
CA PHE A 330 -38.13 -5.59 20.53
C PHE A 330 -38.77 -6.91 20.92
N THR A 331 -38.33 -7.50 22.02
CA THR A 331 -38.83 -8.80 22.49
C THR A 331 -39.72 -8.62 23.72
N TYR A 332 -40.71 -9.48 23.88
CA TYR A 332 -41.68 -9.39 24.97
C TYR A 332 -41.69 -10.69 25.76
N ALA A 333 -41.60 -10.63 27.09
CA ALA A 333 -41.68 -11.79 27.96
C ALA A 333 -42.64 -11.54 29.12
N ASN A 334 -43.52 -12.50 29.37
CA ASN A 334 -44.36 -12.53 30.56
C ASN A 334 -43.84 -13.63 31.49
N THR A 335 -43.44 -13.26 32.71
CA THR A 335 -42.82 -14.21 33.65
C THR A 335 -43.77 -15.31 34.10
N LYS A 336 -45.08 -15.18 33.85
CA LYS A 336 -46.10 -16.20 34.15
C LYS A 336 -46.35 -17.16 32.98
N GLU A 337 -45.89 -16.84 31.78
CA GLU A 337 -46.04 -17.69 30.60
C GLU A 337 -44.92 -18.74 30.55
N LYS A 338 -45.28 -20.00 30.30
CA LYS A 338 -44.30 -21.10 30.16
C LYS A 338 -43.58 -21.10 28.81
N SER A 339 -44.09 -20.37 27.82
CA SER A 339 -43.58 -20.33 26.45
C SER A 339 -42.30 -19.52 26.27
N GLY A 340 -41.85 -18.78 27.28
CA GLY A 340 -40.64 -17.95 27.22
C GLY A 340 -40.87 -16.61 26.54
N ALA A 341 -39.79 -15.97 26.09
CA ALA A 341 -39.84 -14.68 25.42
C ALA A 341 -40.35 -14.80 23.98
N HIS A 342 -41.30 -13.94 23.63
CA HIS A 342 -41.79 -13.73 22.27
C HIS A 342 -40.75 -12.93 21.48
N VAL A 343 -40.21 -13.57 20.44
CA VAL A 343 -39.19 -13.01 19.55
C VAL A 343 -39.80 -12.79 18.16
N PRO A 344 -39.59 -11.62 17.53
CA PRO A 344 -40.11 -11.38 16.18
C PRO A 344 -39.57 -12.40 15.18
N ILE A 345 -40.43 -13.00 14.36
CA ILE A 345 -40.04 -13.98 13.35
C ILE A 345 -39.87 -13.36 11.96
N ASN A 346 -40.52 -12.21 11.69
CA ASN A 346 -40.45 -11.61 10.36
C ASN A 346 -39.08 -10.97 10.08
N ARG A 347 -38.54 -11.22 8.89
CA ARG A 347 -37.22 -10.75 8.45
C ARG A 347 -37.38 -9.85 7.22
N LEU A 348 -36.49 -8.86 7.10
CA LEU A 348 -36.41 -8.03 5.90
C LEU A 348 -35.81 -8.86 4.75
N PRO A 349 -36.44 -8.90 3.56
CA PRO A 349 -35.85 -9.54 2.38
C PRO A 349 -34.55 -8.87 1.93
N ASP A 350 -33.61 -9.65 1.37
CA ASP A 350 -32.25 -9.19 1.05
C ASP A 350 -32.22 -8.06 -0.01
N ASP A 351 -33.15 -8.06 -0.95
CA ASP A 351 -33.29 -7.03 -1.98
C ASP A 351 -33.59 -5.64 -1.38
N ARG A 352 -34.24 -5.59 -0.22
CA ARG A 352 -34.56 -4.35 0.50
C ARG A 352 -33.38 -3.77 1.29
N LEU A 353 -32.28 -4.50 1.44
CA LEU A 353 -31.06 -3.98 2.10
C LEU A 353 -30.35 -2.93 1.24
N GLY A 354 -30.50 -3.01 -0.10
CA GLY A 354 -29.94 -2.02 -1.02
C GLY A 354 -28.41 -1.93 -0.98
N GLY A 355 -27.73 -3.10 -0.90
CA GLY A 355 -26.27 -3.19 -0.87
C GLY A 355 -25.61 -2.80 0.46
N ARG A 356 -26.40 -2.62 1.53
CA ARG A 356 -25.91 -2.34 2.89
C ARG A 356 -25.35 -3.59 3.55
N GLN A 357 -24.33 -3.42 4.37
CA GLN A 357 -23.80 -4.47 5.23
C GLN A 357 -24.75 -4.70 6.43
N LEU A 358 -25.27 -5.92 6.57
CA LEU A 358 -26.15 -6.29 7.68
C LEU A 358 -25.35 -6.48 8.98
N LEU A 359 -25.76 -5.79 10.03
CA LEU A 359 -25.19 -5.84 11.38
C LEU A 359 -25.83 -6.94 12.23
N GLU A 360 -25.18 -7.32 13.34
CA GLU A 360 -25.81 -8.19 14.35
C GLU A 360 -27.06 -7.53 14.95
N GLU A 361 -28.04 -8.37 15.32
CA GLU A 361 -29.31 -7.93 15.88
C GLU A 361 -29.14 -7.39 17.31
N VAL A 362 -29.67 -6.20 17.54
CA VAL A 362 -29.79 -5.62 18.88
C VAL A 362 -31.12 -6.04 19.47
N VAL A 363 -31.08 -6.70 20.63
CA VAL A 363 -32.27 -7.15 21.36
C VAL A 363 -32.62 -6.16 22.46
N VAL A 364 -33.86 -5.68 22.45
CA VAL A 364 -34.43 -4.76 23.44
C VAL A 364 -35.58 -5.48 24.16
N PRO A 365 -35.33 -6.08 25.33
CA PRO A 365 -36.33 -6.87 26.03
C PRO A 365 -37.32 -6.01 26.83
N TYR A 366 -38.58 -6.46 26.88
CA TYR A 366 -39.59 -5.96 27.81
C TYR A 366 -40.18 -7.12 28.60
N VAL A 367 -40.11 -7.04 29.92
CA VAL A 367 -40.55 -8.10 30.83
C VAL A 367 -41.68 -7.61 31.71
N VAL A 368 -42.79 -8.37 31.74
CA VAL A 368 -43.94 -8.10 32.61
C VAL A 368 -44.27 -9.28 33.50
N THR A 369 -44.90 -8.98 34.63
CA THR A 369 -45.42 -9.99 35.58
C THR A 369 -46.95 -10.07 35.57
N THR A 370 -47.61 -9.08 34.98
CA THR A 370 -49.06 -9.01 34.86
C THR A 370 -49.52 -9.79 33.62
N PRO A 371 -50.50 -10.70 33.75
CA PRO A 371 -51.02 -11.43 32.59
C PRO A 371 -51.71 -10.46 31.63
N ILE A 372 -51.25 -10.44 30.37
CA ILE A 372 -51.89 -9.76 29.26
C ILE A 372 -52.61 -10.82 28.42
N THR A 373 -53.78 -10.48 27.88
CA THR A 373 -54.72 -11.44 27.28
C THR A 373 -54.21 -12.03 25.95
N ALA A 374 -53.35 -11.30 25.22
CA ALA A 374 -52.69 -11.79 24.00
C ALA A 374 -51.44 -10.94 23.69
N SER A 375 -50.35 -11.59 23.28
CA SER A 375 -49.20 -10.93 22.64
C SER A 375 -49.34 -10.96 21.12
N ARG A 376 -48.78 -9.98 20.43
CA ARG A 376 -48.75 -9.96 18.95
C ARG A 376 -47.49 -9.32 18.40
N GLU A 377 -46.96 -9.92 17.34
CA GLU A 377 -45.93 -9.29 16.53
C GLU A 377 -46.55 -8.23 15.62
N VAL A 378 -45.90 -7.07 15.48
CA VAL A 378 -46.24 -6.08 14.47
C VAL A 378 -45.19 -6.07 13.36
N TRP A 379 -45.64 -6.36 12.15
CA TRP A 379 -44.83 -6.33 10.93
C TRP A 379 -45.76 -6.14 9.72
N GLY A 380 -45.56 -5.07 8.95
CA GLY A 380 -46.36 -4.78 7.75
C GLY A 380 -47.31 -3.58 7.88
N TYR A 381 -47.82 -3.15 6.73
CA TYR A 381 -48.71 -1.99 6.57
C TYR A 381 -50.11 -2.28 7.12
N TYR A 382 -50.29 -2.26 8.43
CA TYR A 382 -51.65 -2.21 8.99
C TYR A 382 -52.16 -0.76 8.95
N LYS A 383 -53.12 -0.51 8.05
CA LYS A 383 -54.00 0.67 8.11
C LYS A 383 -55.08 0.46 9.15
#